data_AF-A0A6H1ZH04-F1
#
_entry.id   AF-A0A6H1ZH04-F1
#
_cell.length_a   1.000
_cell.length_b   1.000
_cell.length_c   1.000
_cell.angle_alpha   90.00
_cell.angle_beta   90.00
_cell.angle_gamma   90.00
#
_symmetry.space_group_name_H-M   'P 1'
#
loop_
_entity.id
_entity.type
_entity.pdbx_description
1 polymer ?
#
loop_
_entity_poly.entity_id
_entity_poly.type
_entity_poly.pdbx_seq_one_letter_code
_entity_poly.pdbx_strand_id
1 'polypeptide(L)'
;MNGLLRQKAIDRWVEKQIRYVDIWVEREVDTILDLHNPEKLLGKKFEDWTPYDMQLLAQVYSGDMDTLNNFVAKKSIKQMHALEEDEI
;
A
#
# COMPACT_ATOMS: atom_id res chain seq x y z
N MET A 1 -49.18 3.76 -2.06
CA MET A 1 -48.22 4.88 -2.11
C MET A 1 -47.08 4.81 -1.08
N ASN A 2 -47.28 4.25 0.13
CA ASN A 2 -46.22 4.23 1.18
C ASN A 2 -45.03 3.29 0.90
N GLY A 3 -45.21 2.18 0.17
CA GLY A 3 -44.13 1.24 -0.12
C GLY A 3 -43.04 1.82 -1.03
N LEU A 4 -43.42 2.67 -1.98
CA LEU A 4 -42.51 3.24 -2.98
C LEU A 4 -41.62 4.34 -2.38
N LEU A 5 -42.13 5.10 -1.41
CA LEU A 5 -41.35 6.07 -0.63
C LEU A 5 -40.39 5.37 0.33
N ARG A 6 -40.83 4.26 0.94
CA ARG A 6 -39.98 3.44 1.81
C ARG A 6 -38.83 2.81 1.04
N GLN A 7 -39.09 2.28 -0.15
CA GLN A 7 -38.04 1.70 -1.00
C GLN A 7 -36.99 2.75 -1.38
N LYS A 8 -37.42 3.93 -1.86
CA LYS A 8 -36.50 5.04 -2.18
C LYS A 8 -35.66 5.50 -1.00
N ALA A 9 -36.19 5.46 0.22
CA ALA A 9 -35.43 5.80 1.42
C ALA A 9 -34.39 4.73 1.77
N ILE A 10 -34.73 3.45 1.57
CA ILE A 10 -33.80 2.32 1.73
C ILE A 10 -32.68 2.41 0.70
N ASP A 11 -33.00 2.64 -0.57
CA ASP A 11 -32.02 2.73 -1.65
C ASP A 11 -31.01 3.86 -1.41
N ARG A 12 -31.49 5.04 -0.99
CA ARG A 12 -30.61 6.17 -0.60
C ARG A 12 -29.72 5.86 0.60
N TRP A 13 -30.23 5.10 1.57
CA TRP A 13 -29.43 4.70 2.72
C TRP A 13 -28.32 3.72 2.31
N VAL A 14 -28.64 2.75 1.46
CA VAL A 14 -27.67 1.81 0.89
C VAL A 14 -26.60 2.54 0.08
N GLU A 15 -26.98 3.46 -0.81
CA GLU A 15 -26.01 4.30 -1.56
C GLU A 15 -25.07 5.06 -0.62
N LYS A 16 -25.61 5.59 0.48
CA LYS A 16 -24.80 6.32 1.46
C LYS A 16 -23.83 5.38 2.18
N GLN A 17 -24.26 4.17 2.53
CA GLN A 17 -23.37 3.17 3.16
C GLN A 17 -22.26 2.72 2.21
N ILE A 18 -22.57 2.45 0.93
CA ILE A 18 -21.57 2.09 -0.07
C ILE A 18 -20.49 3.18 -0.16
N ARG A 19 -20.90 4.45 -0.28
CA ARG A 19 -19.95 5.56 -0.34
C ARG A 19 -19.07 5.68 0.92
N TYR A 20 -19.61 5.40 2.10
CA TYR A 20 -18.82 5.41 3.33
C TYR A 20 -17.78 4.27 3.36
N VAL A 21 -18.17 3.08 2.88
CA VAL A 21 -17.25 1.95 2.76
C VAL A 21 -16.16 2.27 1.75
N ASP A 22 -16.49 2.84 0.58
CA ASP A 22 -15.50 3.21 -0.43
C ASP A 22 -14.47 4.20 0.13
N ILE A 23 -14.92 5.25 0.83
CA ILE A 23 -14.03 6.23 1.48
C ILE A 23 -13.16 5.57 2.56
N TRP A 24 -13.72 4.61 3.30
CA TRP A 24 -12.97 3.90 4.33
C TRP A 24 -11.92 2.97 3.71
N VAL A 25 -12.25 2.26 2.63
CA VAL A 25 -11.31 1.41 1.87
C VAL A 25 -10.17 2.25 1.31
N GLU A 26 -10.48 3.36 0.63
CA GLU A 26 -9.48 4.26 0.04
C GLU A 26 -8.55 4.87 1.11
N ARG A 27 -9.05 5.11 2.33
CA ARG A 27 -8.23 5.70 3.39
C ARG A 27 -7.43 4.68 4.19
N GLU A 28 -8.02 3.55 4.54
CA GLU A 28 -7.41 2.61 5.48
C GLU A 28 -6.77 1.44 4.75
N VAL A 29 -7.45 0.83 3.77
CA VAL A 29 -6.94 -0.35 3.06
C VAL A 29 -5.83 0.06 2.10
N ASP A 30 -5.99 1.12 1.32
CA ASP A 30 -4.93 1.55 0.41
C ASP A 30 -3.68 2.03 1.17
N THR A 31 -3.86 2.70 2.32
CA THR A 31 -2.73 3.06 3.19
C THR A 31 -2.02 1.83 3.76
N ILE A 32 -2.77 0.80 4.18
CA ILE A 32 -2.19 -0.47 4.65
C ILE A 32 -1.47 -1.20 3.51
N LEU A 33 -2.04 -1.21 2.30
CA LEU A 33 -1.38 -1.79 1.12
C LEU A 33 -0.10 -1.05 0.77
N ASP A 34 -0.07 0.28 0.95
CA ASP A 34 1.12 1.10 0.75
C ASP A 34 2.19 0.81 1.80
N LEU A 35 1.79 0.55 3.05
CA LEU A 35 2.69 0.03 4.09
C LEU A 35 3.31 -1.33 3.76
N HIS A 36 2.87 -2.06 2.74
CA HIS A 36 3.55 -3.28 2.29
C HIS A 36 4.47 -3.04 1.08
N ASN A 37 4.54 -1.80 0.58
CA ASN A 37 5.35 -1.43 -0.57
C ASN A 37 6.21 -0.17 -0.30
N PRO A 38 7.43 -0.35 0.22
CA PRO A 38 8.36 0.73 0.48
C PRO A 38 8.66 1.68 -0.70
N GLU A 39 8.67 1.17 -1.95
CA GLU A 39 8.91 2.00 -3.15
C GLU A 39 7.75 2.96 -3.41
N LYS A 40 6.51 2.51 -3.12
CA LYS A 40 5.32 3.35 -3.25
C LYS A 40 5.27 4.42 -2.16
N LEU A 41 5.65 4.07 -0.93
CA LEU A 41 5.75 5.04 0.18
C LEU A 41 6.76 6.15 -0.09
N LEU A 42 7.93 5.80 -0.64
CA LEU A 42 8.96 6.79 -0.97
C LEU A 42 8.75 7.46 -2.33
N GLY A 43 7.85 6.95 -3.17
CA GLY A 43 7.65 7.42 -4.54
C GLY A 43 8.86 7.23 -5.45
N LYS A 44 9.76 6.29 -5.12
CA LYS A 44 11.00 6.02 -5.88
C LYS A 44 11.37 4.55 -5.87
N LYS A 45 12.10 4.16 -6.90
CA LYS A 45 12.59 2.80 -7.07
C LYS A 45 13.71 2.49 -6.07
N PHE A 46 13.85 1.20 -5.72
CA PHE A 46 14.84 0.69 -4.77
C PHE A 46 16.28 1.04 -5.17
N GLU A 47 16.58 1.08 -6.46
CA GLU A 47 17.90 1.44 -7.00
C GLU A 47 18.33 2.87 -6.61
N ASP A 48 17.37 3.77 -6.40
CA ASP A 48 17.60 5.19 -6.12
C ASP A 48 17.55 5.52 -4.62
N TRP A 49 17.49 4.50 -3.77
CA TRP A 49 17.37 4.70 -2.33
C TRP A 49 18.69 5.18 -1.72
N THR A 50 18.59 6.18 -0.84
CA THR A 50 19.69 6.72 -0.07
C THR A 50 19.66 6.19 1.37
N PRO A 51 20.76 6.34 2.14
CA PRO A 51 20.75 6.01 3.56
C PRO A 51 19.67 6.75 4.37
N TYR A 52 19.32 7.98 3.97
CA TYR A 52 18.27 8.76 4.61
C TYR A 52 16.89 8.13 4.41
N ASP A 53 16.64 7.57 3.23
CA ASP A 53 15.36 6.90 2.93
C ASP A 53 15.19 5.64 3.75
N MET A 54 16.28 4.90 3.93
CA MET A 54 16.30 3.74 4.81
C MET A 54 16.02 4.12 6.27
N GLN A 55 16.49 5.28 6.73
CA GLN A 55 16.15 5.78 8.08
C GLN A 55 14.67 6.15 8.20
N LEU A 56 14.10 6.82 7.18
CA LEU A 56 12.68 7.15 7.15
C LEU A 56 11.81 5.88 7.13
N LEU A 57 12.14 4.91 6.27
CA LEU A 57 11.44 3.64 6.21
C LEU A 57 11.57 2.89 7.54
N ALA A 58 12.74 2.84 8.16
CA ALA A 58 12.89 2.20 9.47
C ALA A 58 12.01 2.84 10.56
N GLN A 59 11.73 4.15 10.48
CA GLN A 59 10.77 4.81 11.37
C GLN A 59 9.32 4.43 11.05
N VAL A 60 8.95 4.38 9.77
CA VAL A 60 7.59 3.99 9.32
C VAL A 60 7.29 2.54 9.68
N TYR A 61 8.28 1.66 9.50
CA TYR A 61 8.19 0.22 9.75
C TYR A 61 8.63 -0.17 11.17
N SER A 62 8.72 0.78 12.12
CA SER A 62 9.23 0.48 13.46
C SER A 62 8.44 -0.61 14.20
N GLY A 63 7.16 -0.80 13.85
CA GLY A 63 6.30 -1.87 14.37
C GLY A 63 6.29 -3.17 13.56
N ASP A 64 6.90 -3.18 12.37
CA ASP A 64 6.96 -4.34 11.46
C ASP A 64 8.23 -4.26 10.57
N MET A 65 9.39 -4.34 11.22
CA MET A 65 10.69 -4.28 10.52
C MET A 65 10.91 -5.49 9.61
N ASP A 66 10.22 -6.62 9.86
CA ASP A 66 10.36 -7.84 9.06
C ASP A 66 9.85 -7.63 7.64
N THR A 67 8.73 -6.92 7.46
CA THR A 67 8.23 -6.55 6.13
C THR A 67 9.26 -5.73 5.35
N LEU A 68 9.87 -4.72 5.97
CA LEU A 68 10.91 -3.90 5.33
C LEU A 68 12.17 -4.71 5.00
N ASN A 69 12.67 -5.51 5.94
CA ASN A 69 13.87 -6.31 5.74
C ASN A 69 13.69 -7.36 4.64
N ASN A 70 12.54 -8.04 4.61
CA ASN A 70 12.22 -9.02 3.57
C ASN A 70 12.12 -8.37 2.18
N PHE A 71 11.55 -7.17 2.10
CA PHE A 71 11.50 -6.41 0.85
C PHE A 71 12.91 -6.09 0.34
N VAL A 72 13.76 -5.53 1.20
CA VAL A 72 15.14 -5.16 0.88
C VAL A 72 15.94 -6.39 0.43
N ALA A 73 15.90 -7.47 1.21
CA ALA A 73 16.62 -8.70 0.88
C ALA A 73 16.20 -9.26 -0.50
N LYS A 74 14.91 -9.28 -0.79
CA LYS A 74 14.38 -9.74 -2.08
C LYS A 74 14.85 -8.88 -3.24
N LYS A 75 14.92 -7.55 -3.07
CA LYS A 75 15.40 -6.62 -4.10
C LYS A 75 16.91 -6.75 -4.33
N SER A 76 17.70 -6.81 -3.26
CA SER A 76 19.15 -7.02 -3.35
C SER A 76 19.50 -8.33 -4.06
N ILE A 77 18.81 -9.44 -3.76
CA ILE A 77 19.03 -10.72 -4.46
C ILE A 77 18.73 -10.61 -5.95
N LYS A 78 17.63 -9.94 -6.33
CA LYS A 78 17.30 -9.72 -7.74
C LYS A 78 18.35 -8.88 -8.47
N GLN A 79 18.89 -7.85 -7.82
CA GLN A 79 19.95 -7.03 -8.40
C GLN A 79 21.24 -7.83 -8.60
N MET A 80 21.62 -8.68 -7.64
CA MET A 80 22.79 -9.56 -7.78
C MET A 80 22.63 -10.53 -8.96
N HIS A 81 21.48 -11.19 -9.09
CA HIS A 81 21.23 -12.09 -10.22
C HIS A 81 21.20 -11.38 -11.57
N ALA A 82 20.65 -10.17 -11.65
CA ALA A 82 20.66 -9.39 -12.89
C ALA A 82 22.10 -9.05 -13.34
N LEU A 83 22.99 -8.76 -12.38
CA LEU A 83 24.41 -8.51 -12.67
C LEU A 83 25.13 -9.80 -13.11
N GLU A 84 24.81 -10.96 -12.52
CA GLU A 84 25.38 -12.26 -12.90
C GLU A 84 24.96 -12.69 -14.32
N GLU A 85 23.74 -12.35 -14.75
CA GLU A 85 23.24 -12.67 -16.10
C GLU A 85 23.84 -11.78 -17.19
N ASP A 86 24.18 -10.51 -16.88
CA ASP A 86 24.82 -9.57 -17.82
C ASP A 86 26.33 -9.84 -18.04
N GLU A 87 26.96 -10.66 -17.19
CA GLU A 87 28.37 -11.06 -17.30
C GLU A 87 28.61 -12.31 -18.18
N ILE A 88 27.55 -12.93 -18.73
CA ILE A 88 27.58 -14.14 -19.60
C ILE A 88 27.34 -13.78 -21.07
#